data_AF-A0A365TE52-F1
#
_entry.id   AF-A0A365TE52-F1
#
_cell.length_a   1.000
_cell.length_b   1.000
_cell.length_c   1.000
_cell.angle_alpha   90.00
_cell.angle_beta   90.00
_cell.angle_gamma   90.00
#
_symmetry.space_group_name_H-M   'P 1'
#
loop_
_entity.id
_entity.type
_entity.pdbx_description
1 polymer ?
#
loop_
_entity_poly.entity_id
_entity_poly.type
_entity_poly.pdbx_seq_one_letter_code
_entity_poly.pdbx_strand_id
1 'polypeptide(L)' 'MVAAIPLLLLVVSRPLAGSVALAAVVGLLVGGRRAYILTRCFYDCQGLTFDLGGRAQITVTQIPTDEAN' A
#
# COMPACT_ATOMS: atom_id res chain seq x y z
N MET A 1 -20.71 12.49 14.57
CA MET A 1 -20.85 11.57 15.72
C MET A 1 -21.97 10.55 15.55
N VAL A 2 -23.14 10.91 14.99
CA VAL A 2 -24.29 10.00 14.77
C VAL A 2 -23.98 8.79 13.88
N ALA A 3 -23.06 8.90 12.92
CA ALA A 3 -22.69 7.81 12.00
C ALA A 3 -21.90 6.66 12.64
N ALA A 4 -21.30 6.86 13.83
CA ALA A 4 -20.54 5.81 14.51
C ALA A 4 -21.45 4.75 15.17
N ILE A 5 -22.68 5.13 15.51
CA ILE A 5 -23.67 4.29 16.21
C ILE A 5 -24.08 3.06 15.37
N PRO A 6 -24.52 3.20 14.10
CA PRO A 6 -24.85 2.04 13.28
C PRO A 6 -23.62 1.17 12.97
N LEU A 7 -22.44 1.78 12.86
CA LEU A 7 -21.19 1.06 12.59
C LEU A 7 -20.79 0.18 13.78
N LEU A 8 -20.90 0.70 15.01
CA LEU A 8 -20.68 -0.06 16.23
C LEU A 8 -21.70 -1.19 16.40
N LEU A 9 -22.98 -0.94 16.11
CA LEU A 9 -24.02 -1.99 16.12
C LEU A 9 -23.73 -3.11 15.10
N LEU A 10 -23.19 -2.76 13.94
CA LEU A 10 -22.82 -3.71 12.89
C LEU A 10 -21.60 -4.55 13.29
N VAL A 11 -20.63 -3.94 13.97
CA VAL A 11 -19.47 -4.66 14.53
C VAL A 11 -19.89 -5.59 15.68
N VAL A 12 -20.76 -5.16 16.59
CA VAL A 12 -21.24 -6.00 17.70
C VAL A 12 -22.09 -7.17 17.19
N SER A 13 -22.92 -6.95 16.17
CA SER A 13 -23.74 -8.01 15.57
C SER A 13 -22.93 -8.98 14.70
N ARG A 14 -21.81 -8.53 14.12
CA ARG A 14 -20.91 -9.35 13.29
C ARG A 14 -19.44 -9.04 13.58
N PRO A 15 -18.89 -9.56 14.70
CA PRO A 15 -17.55 -9.19 15.17
C PRO A 15 -16.44 -9.54 14.18
N LEU A 16 -16.57 -10.68 13.49
CA LEU A 16 -15.62 -11.09 12.44
C LEU A 16 -15.61 -10.15 11.23
N ALA A 17 -16.79 -9.70 10.78
CA ALA A 17 -16.87 -8.75 9.66
C ALA A 17 -16.30 -7.39 10.06
N GLY A 18 -16.54 -6.95 11.29
CA GLY A 18 -15.96 -5.74 11.85
C GLY A 18 -14.43 -5.79 11.94
N SER A 19 -13.87 -6.89 12.44
CA SER A 19 -12.41 -7.05 12.56
C SER A 19 -11.74 -7.13 11.18
N VAL A 20 -12.35 -7.82 10.21
CA VAL A 20 -11.83 -7.88 8.84
C VAL A 20 -11.87 -6.51 8.18
N ALA A 21 -12.95 -5.76 8.34
CA ALA A 21 -13.04 -4.40 7.81
C ALA A 21 -11.98 -3.47 8.41
N LEU A 22 -11.76 -3.52 9.73
CA LEU A 22 -10.71 -2.76 10.40
C LEU A 22 -9.32 -3.19 9.92
N ALA A 23 -9.04 -4.49 9.84
CA ALA A 23 -7.77 -5.01 9.35
C ALA A 23 -7.51 -4.58 7.90
N ALA A 24 -8.53 -4.59 7.05
CA ALA A 24 -8.45 -4.12 5.68
C ALA A 24 -8.11 -2.62 5.63
N VAL A 25 -8.81 -1.78 6.39
CA VAL A 25 -8.55 -0.33 6.44
C VAL A 25 -7.13 -0.03 6.91
N VAL A 26 -6.69 -0.69 8.00
CA VAL A 26 -5.32 -0.52 8.52
C VAL A 26 -4.30 -0.99 7.50
N GLY A 27 -4.51 -2.16 6.88
CA GLY A 27 -3.65 -2.70 5.83
C GLY A 27 -3.54 -1.77 4.63
N LEU A 28 -4.64 -1.14 4.22
CA LEU A 28 -4.69 -0.21 3.09
C LEU A 28 -3.97 1.11 3.41
N LEU A 29 -4.08 1.62 4.64
CA LEU A 29 -3.35 2.79 5.08
C LEU A 29 -1.83 2.54 5.15
N VAL A 30 -1.42 1.42 5.72
CA VAL A 30 0.01 1.06 5.84
C VAL A 30 0.59 0.73 4.47
N GLY A 31 -0.10 -0.11 3.69
CA GLY A 31 0.29 -0.49 2.34
C GLY A 31 0.32 0.70 1.39
N GLY A 32 -0.70 1.56 1.43
CA GLY A 32 -0.79 2.76 0.61
C GLY A 32 0.33 3.76 0.88
N ARG A 33 0.69 3.99 2.16
CA ARG A 33 1.86 4.84 2.49
C ARG A 33 3.16 4.28 1.94
N ARG A 34 3.40 2.97 2.08
CA ARG A 34 4.61 2.33 1.54
C ARG A 34 4.64 2.38 0.02
N ALA A 35 3.52 2.05 -0.64
CA ALA A 35 3.39 2.13 -2.08
C ALA A 35 3.62 3.57 -2.58
N TYR A 36 3.07 4.57 -1.91
CA TYR A 36 3.28 5.98 -2.25
C TYR A 36 4.75 6.41 -2.18
N ILE A 37 5.48 5.99 -1.14
CA ILE A 37 6.92 6.29 -1.01
C ILE A 37 7.71 5.58 -2.12
N LEU A 38 7.38 4.33 -2.41
CA LEU A 38 8.04 3.54 -3.46
C LEU A 38 7.78 4.14 -4.85
N THR A 39 6.54 4.50 -5.17
CA THR A 39 6.21 5.14 -6.45
C THR A 39 6.87 6.50 -6.55
N ARG A 40 6.87 7.29 -5.48
CA ARG A 40 7.56 8.59 -5.47
C ARG A 40 9.06 8.44 -5.71
N CYS A 41 9.75 7.51 -5.04
CA CYS A 41 11.16 7.21 -5.34
C CYS A 41 11.36 6.70 -6.76
N PHE A 42 10.45 5.88 -7.29
CA PHE A 42 10.57 5.41 -8.67
C PHE A 42 10.49 6.56 -9.69
N TYR A 43 9.57 7.51 -9.48
CA TYR A 43 9.42 8.67 -10.36
C TYR A 43 10.52 9.72 -10.15
N ASP A 44 10.88 10.05 -8.91
CA ASP A 44 11.88 11.08 -8.59
C ASP A 44 13.33 10.56 -8.79
N CYS A 45 13.61 9.29 -8.45
CA CYS A 45 14.94 8.69 -8.56
C CYS A 45 15.14 7.85 -9.83
N GLN A 46 14.12 7.76 -10.71
CA GLN A 46 14.12 6.97 -11.95
C GLN A 46 14.48 5.48 -11.77
N GLY A 47 14.41 4.98 -10.54
CA GLY A 47 14.88 3.65 -10.17
C GLY A 47 14.32 3.17 -8.85
N LEU A 48 13.90 1.90 -8.81
CA LEU A 48 13.41 1.20 -7.62
C LEU A 48 14.25 -0.05 -7.41
N THR A 49 14.97 -0.11 -6.29
CA THR A 49 15.72 -1.31 -5.89
C THR A 49 15.04 -1.96 -4.71
N PHE A 50 14.67 -3.23 -4.82
CA PHE A 50 14.07 -3.99 -3.73
C PHE A 50 14.82 -5.29 -3.52
N ASP A 51 15.13 -5.57 -2.26
CA ASP A 51 15.84 -6.75 -1.82
C ASP A 51 14.84 -7.81 -1.34
N LEU A 52 14.94 -9.00 -1.91
CA LEU A 52 14.14 -10.18 -1.60
C LEU A 52 14.84 -11.03 -0.54
N GLY A 53 14.88 -10.53 0.69
CA GLY A 53 15.33 -11.28 1.87
C GLY A 53 16.80 -11.70 1.82
N GLY A 54 17.66 -10.85 1.27
CA GLY A 54 19.11 -10.99 1.15
C GLY A 54 19.57 -11.97 0.07
N ARG A 55 18.65 -12.49 -0.75
CA ARG A 55 18.96 -13.53 -1.76
C ARG A 55 18.96 -13.03 -3.18
N ALA A 56 18.13 -12.04 -3.47
CA ALA A 56 18.01 -11.47 -4.80
C ALA A 56 17.68 -9.99 -4.67
N GLN A 57 18.41 -9.16 -5.39
CA GLN A 57 18.13 -7.75 -5.52
C GLN A 57 17.54 -7.50 -6.91
N ILE A 58 16.36 -6.91 -6.95
CA ILE A 58 15.72 -6.52 -8.20
C ILE A 58 15.77 -5.01 -8.30
N THR A 59 16.37 -4.52 -9.38
CA THR A 59 16.46 -3.09 -9.70
C THR A 59 15.61 -2.85 -10.95
N VAL A 60 14.60 -1.99 -10.83
CA VAL A 60 13.79 -1.53 -11.96
C VAL A 60 14.17 -0.08 -12.22
N THR A 61 14.76 0.21 -13.36
CA THR A 61 15.07 1.57 -13.81
C THR A 61 14.15 1.97 -14.96
N GLN A 62 13.77 3.24 -15.03
CA GLN A 62 13.12 3.75 -16.22
C GLN A 62 14.18 3.90 -17.33
N ILE A 63 13.92 3.29 -18.49
CA ILE A 63 14.71 3.57 -19.69
C ILE A 63 14.20 4.91 -20.22
N PRO A 64 15.06 5.93 -20.39
CA PRO A 64 14.63 7.22 -20.91
C PRO A 64 14.03 7.04 -22.30
N THR A 65 12.80 7.51 -22.47
CA THR A 65 12.03 7.39 -23.73
C THR A 65 12.68 8.13 -24.90
N ASP A 66 13.69 8.97 -24.65
CA ASP A 66 14.43 9.75 -25.66
C ASP A 66 15.47 8.93 -26.45
N GLU A 67 15.89 7.76 -25.98
CA GLU A 67 16.91 6.92 -26.65
C GLU A 67 16.31 5.82 -27.54
N ALA A 68 14.98 5.77 -27.69
CA ALA A 68 14.27 4.76 -28.47
C ALA A 68 13.97 5.18 -29.92
N ASN A 69 14.72 6.14 -30.49
CA ASN A 69 14.58 6.55 -31.89
C ASN A 69 15.92 6.80 -32.57
#